data_AF-A0A5C8B4U5-F1
#
_entry.id   AF-A0A5C8B4U5-F1
#
_cell.length_a   1.000
_cell.length_b   1.000
_cell.length_c   1.000
_cell.angle_alpha   90.00
_cell.angle_beta   90.00
_cell.angle_gamma   90.00
#
_symmetry.space_group_name_H-M   'P 1'
#
loop_
_entity.id
_entity.type
_entity.pdbx_description
1 polymer ?
#
loop_
_entity_poly.entity_id
_entity_poly.type
_entity_poly.pdbx_seq_one_letter_code
_entity_poly.pdbx_strand_id
1 'polypeptide(L)'
;MSNKSYYIPKRLDDPPKALWFDADEIIVFAVILFPGIIMKKFMLFLLVFVIALFVTYQYTKIKAGKLRGFLIHFFYWNFGALKLKRLPPSHIREISG
;
A
#
# COMPACT_ATOMS: atom_id res chain seq x y z
N MET A 1 -13.03 -44.55 -0.63
CA MET A 1 -12.54 -43.23 -0.18
C MET A 1 -13.45 -42.15 -0.77
N SER A 2 -14.14 -41.36 0.04
CA SER A 2 -15.11 -40.35 -0.42
C SER A 2 -14.38 -39.22 -1.15
N ASN A 3 -14.61 -39.10 -2.46
CA ASN A 3 -13.95 -38.14 -3.35
C ASN A 3 -14.63 -36.76 -3.21
N LYS A 4 -14.42 -36.08 -2.07
CA LYS A 4 -14.95 -34.75 -1.82
C LYS A 4 -14.01 -33.71 -2.41
N SER A 5 -14.45 -33.06 -3.48
CA SER A 5 -13.83 -31.86 -4.03
C SER A 5 -14.06 -30.71 -3.05
N TYR A 6 -13.04 -30.36 -2.28
CA TYR A 6 -13.06 -29.16 -1.44
C TYR A 6 -12.56 -27.97 -2.27
N TYR A 7 -13.41 -26.97 -2.46
CA TYR A 7 -13.01 -25.71 -3.08
C TYR A 7 -12.12 -24.92 -2.12
N ILE A 8 -10.84 -24.77 -2.47
CA ILE A 8 -9.90 -23.92 -1.74
C ILE A 8 -9.99 -22.51 -2.35
N PRO A 9 -10.41 -21.49 -1.59
CA PRO A 9 -10.49 -20.12 -2.10
C PRO A 9 -9.09 -19.59 -2.41
N LYS A 10 -8.85 -19.22 -3.67
CA LYS A 10 -7.54 -18.72 -4.15
C LYS A 10 -7.24 -17.26 -3.78
N ARG A 11 -8.23 -16.53 -3.25
CA ARG A 11 -8.18 -15.07 -3.06
C ARG A 11 -8.32 -14.62 -1.61
N LEU A 12 -8.05 -15.52 -0.66
CA LEU A 12 -8.16 -15.21 0.77
C LEU A 12 -7.16 -14.13 1.21
N ASP A 13 -5.97 -14.10 0.58
CA ASP A 13 -4.87 -13.17 0.89
C ASP A 13 -4.79 -11.97 -0.07
N ASP A 14 -5.84 -11.72 -0.86
CA ASP A 14 -5.88 -10.52 -1.69
C ASP A 14 -6.05 -9.29 -0.78
N PRO A 15 -5.21 -8.24 -0.96
CA PRO A 15 -5.35 -7.04 -0.15
C PRO A 15 -6.72 -6.41 -0.36
N PRO A 16 -7.28 -5.73 0.67
CA PRO A 16 -8.55 -5.06 0.53
C PRO A 16 -8.44 -3.99 -0.57
N LYS A 17 -9.37 -4.07 -1.53
CA LYS A 17 -9.50 -3.11 -2.63
C LYS A 17 -10.69 -2.21 -2.36
N ALA A 18 -10.54 -0.91 -2.59
CA ALA A 18 -11.69 -0.01 -2.70
C ALA A 18 -11.84 0.37 -4.17
N LEU A 19 -12.98 0.01 -4.76
CA LEU A 19 -13.24 0.18 -6.19
C LEU A 19 -12.18 -0.55 -7.05
N TRP A 20 -11.26 0.20 -7.67
CA TRP A 20 -10.16 -0.31 -8.48
C TRP A 20 -8.78 -0.11 -7.85
N PHE A 21 -8.72 0.55 -6.68
CA PHE A 21 -7.47 0.87 -6.01
C PHE A 21 -7.22 -0.08 -4.84
N ASP A 22 -5.96 -0.47 -4.67
CA ASP A 22 -5.51 -1.21 -3.51
C ASP A 22 -5.35 -0.26 -2.30
N ALA A 23 -5.40 -0.81 -1.08
CA ALA A 23 -5.30 -0.01 0.15
C ALA A 23 -4.06 0.90 0.24
N ASP A 24 -2.93 0.48 -0.29
CA ASP A 24 -1.69 1.28 -0.32
C ASP A 24 -1.79 2.49 -1.26
N GLU A 25 -2.42 2.34 -2.42
CA GLU A 25 -2.68 3.44 -3.36
C GLU A 25 -3.60 4.49 -2.75
N ILE A 26 -4.62 4.05 -2.00
CA ILE A 26 -5.53 4.93 -1.28
C ILE A 26 -4.78 5.72 -0.19
N ILE A 27 -3.87 5.07 0.53
CA ILE A 27 -3.04 5.73 1.55
C ILE A 27 -2.16 6.81 0.91
N VAL A 28 -1.49 6.51 -0.20
CA VAL A 28 -0.67 7.49 -0.93
C VAL A 28 -1.50 8.69 -1.35
N PHE A 29 -2.67 8.44 -1.96
CA PHE A 29 -3.58 9.50 -2.38
C PHE A 29 -4.04 10.36 -1.20
N ALA A 30 -4.47 9.73 -0.10
CA ALA A 30 -4.98 10.41 1.08
C ALA A 30 -3.92 11.29 1.75
N VAL A 31 -2.68 10.79 1.88
CA VAL A 31 -1.55 11.54 2.48
C VAL A 31 -1.24 12.81 1.69
N ILE A 32 -1.28 12.74 0.35
CA ILE A 32 -1.02 13.92 -0.51
C ILE A 32 -2.21 14.89 -0.51
N LEU A 33 -3.44 14.37 -0.47
CA LEU A 33 -4.65 15.20 -0.48
C LEU A 33 -4.89 15.93 0.85
N PHE A 34 -4.50 15.33 1.98
CA PHE A 34 -4.80 15.82 3.32
C PHE A 34 -4.34 17.28 3.57
N PRO A 35 -3.12 17.71 3.20
CA PRO A 35 -2.71 19.12 3.30
C PRO A 35 -3.60 20.08 2.49
N GLY A 36 -4.09 19.64 1.32
CA GLY A 36 -4.95 20.45 0.46
C GLY A 36 -6.31 20.76 1.10
N ILE A 37 -6.83 19.84 1.92
CA ILE A 37 -8.08 20.03 2.67
C ILE A 37 -7.91 21.07 3.78
N ILE A 38 -6.75 21.07 4.46
CA ILE A 38 -6.46 22.00 5.57
C ILE A 38 -6.39 23.46 5.10
N MET A 39 -5.93 23.69 3.87
CA MET A 39 -5.71 25.05 3.33
C MET A 39 -7.00 25.85 3.09
N LYS A 40 -8.20 25.22 3.14
CA LYS A 40 -9.54 25.85 2.95
C LYS A 40 -9.69 26.75 1.71
N LYS A 41 -8.79 26.64 0.72
CA LYS A 41 -8.84 27.35 -0.56
C LYS A 41 -9.18 26.37 -1.67
N PHE A 42 -10.29 26.60 -2.36
CA PHE A 42 -10.79 25.69 -3.40
C PHE A 42 -9.80 25.49 -4.55
N MET A 43 -9.16 26.55 -5.05
CA MET A 43 -8.17 26.45 -6.13
C MET A 43 -6.93 25.63 -5.73
N LEU A 44 -6.44 25.82 -4.51
CA LEU A 44 -5.30 25.03 -4.00
C LEU A 44 -5.70 23.57 -3.81
N PHE A 45 -6.90 23.32 -3.30
CA PHE A 45 -7.44 21.97 -3.18
C PHE A 45 -7.52 21.27 -4.54
N LEU A 46 -8.03 21.94 -5.58
CA LEU A 46 -8.09 21.38 -6.93
C LEU A 46 -6.69 21.05 -7.48
N LEU A 47 -5.72 21.95 -7.31
CA LEU A 47 -4.34 21.72 -7.71
C LEU A 47 -3.74 20.49 -7.01
N VAL A 48 -3.87 20.42 -5.69
CA VAL A 48 -3.37 19.30 -4.88
C VAL A 48 -4.08 18.00 -5.25
N PHE A 49 -5.37 18.03 -5.55
CA PHE A 49 -6.13 16.86 -6.00
C PHE A 49 -5.61 16.29 -7.32
N VAL A 50 -5.35 17.15 -8.32
CA VAL A 50 -4.76 16.72 -9.59
C VAL A 50 -3.36 16.12 -9.39
N ILE A 51 -2.54 16.76 -8.54
CA ILE A 51 -1.21 16.25 -8.19
C ILE A 51 -1.32 14.89 -7.48
N ALA A 52 -2.24 14.74 -6.54
CA ALA A 52 -2.47 13.49 -5.80
C ALA A 52 -2.87 12.35 -6.74
N LEU A 53 -3.77 12.59 -7.69
CA LEU A 53 -4.15 11.61 -8.71
C LEU A 53 -2.96 11.23 -9.59
N PHE A 54 -2.20 12.23 -10.08
CA PHE A 54 -1.04 11.98 -10.94
C PHE A 54 0.02 11.13 -10.22
N VAL A 55 0.37 11.49 -8.99
CA VAL A 55 1.36 10.75 -8.19
C VAL A 55 0.87 9.33 -7.89
N THR A 56 -0.40 9.17 -7.53
CA THR A 56 -0.98 7.85 -7.26
C THR A 56 -0.96 6.96 -8.50
N TYR A 57 -1.29 7.51 -9.67
CA TYR A 57 -1.23 6.79 -10.94
C TYR A 57 0.19 6.34 -11.30
N GLN A 58 1.19 7.21 -11.11
CA GLN A 58 2.59 6.87 -11.31
C GLN A 58 3.06 5.81 -10.31
N TYR A 59 2.60 5.89 -9.06
CA TYR A 59 2.86 4.87 -8.04
C TYR A 59 2.27 3.51 -8.45
N THR A 60 1.01 3.45 -8.90
CA THR A 60 0.38 2.21 -9.40
C THR A 60 1.17 1.59 -10.55
N LYS A 61 1.69 2.41 -11.47
CA LYS A 61 2.58 1.92 -12.55
C LYS A 61 3.86 1.29 -12.02
N ILE A 62 4.53 1.93 -11.06
CA ILE A 62 5.77 1.40 -10.47
C ILE A 62 5.50 0.14 -9.64
N LYS A 63 4.32 0.05 -9.03
CA LYS A 63 3.87 -1.10 -8.26
C LYS A 63 3.43 -2.27 -9.16
N ALA A 64 2.99 -2.01 -10.39
CA ALA A 64 2.59 -3.06 -11.33
C ALA A 64 3.75 -4.03 -11.59
N GLY A 65 3.68 -5.23 -11.01
CA GLY A 65 4.71 -6.27 -11.07
C GLY A 65 5.53 -6.48 -9.80
N LYS A 66 5.29 -5.69 -8.74
CA LYS A 66 5.94 -5.86 -7.43
C LYS A 66 5.11 -6.71 -6.46
N LEU A 67 5.78 -7.20 -5.42
CA LEU A 67 5.15 -8.00 -4.35
C LEU A 67 3.98 -7.23 -3.70
N ARG A 68 2.93 -7.97 -3.31
CA ARG A 68 1.77 -7.42 -2.59
C ARG A 68 2.22 -6.71 -1.31
N GLY A 69 1.62 -5.56 -1.01
CA GLY A 69 2.02 -4.74 0.14
C GLY A 69 3.40 -4.09 -0.02
N PHE A 70 3.79 -3.75 -1.25
CA PHE A 70 5.07 -3.11 -1.59
C PHE A 70 5.37 -1.88 -0.71
N LEU A 71 4.36 -1.05 -0.43
CA LEU A 71 4.53 0.15 0.41
C LEU A 71 5.02 -0.20 1.82
N ILE A 72 4.37 -1.16 2.47
CA ILE A 72 4.70 -1.60 3.84
C ILE A 72 6.11 -2.19 3.88
N HIS A 73 6.46 -3.03 2.90
CA HIS A 73 7.80 -3.59 2.79
C HIS A 73 8.86 -2.50 2.55
N PHE A 74 8.56 -1.52 1.70
CA PHE A 74 9.43 -0.39 1.43
C PHE A 74 9.68 0.43 2.70
N PHE A 75 8.64 0.77 3.46
CA PHE A 75 8.78 1.49 4.72
C PHE A 75 9.54 0.69 5.78
N TYR A 76 9.25 -0.61 5.89
CA TYR A 76 9.96 -1.51 6.80
C TYR A 76 11.47 -1.54 6.52
N TRP A 77 11.87 -1.67 5.25
CA TRP A 77 13.30 -1.77 4.90
C TRP A 77 14.05 -0.44 4.90
N ASN A 78 13.43 0.67 4.49
CA ASN A 78 14.12 1.96 4.33
C ASN A 78 14.06 2.84 5.57
N PHE A 79 12.97 2.80 6.32
CA PHE A 79 12.76 3.70 7.45
C PHE A 79 12.88 3.00 8.81
N GLY A 80 12.83 1.66 8.86
CA GLY A 80 12.84 0.90 10.12
C GLY A 80 11.72 1.28 11.11
N ALA A 81 10.75 2.08 10.67
CA ALA A 81 9.75 2.73 11.51
C ALA A 81 8.66 1.76 11.97
N LEU A 82 8.49 0.64 11.26
CA LEU A 82 7.50 -0.36 11.58
C LEU A 82 8.11 -1.42 12.50
N LYS A 83 8.11 -1.16 13.82
CA LYS A 83 8.39 -2.18 14.85
C LYS A 83 7.23 -3.18 14.92
N LEU A 84 7.14 -4.04 13.92
CA LEU A 84 6.11 -5.07 13.85
C LEU A 84 6.46 -6.17 14.85
N LYS A 85 5.63 -6.37 15.87
CA LYS A 85 5.89 -7.29 17.00
C LYS A 85 6.29 -8.73 16.60
N ARG A 86 5.89 -9.17 15.40
CA ARG A 86 6.14 -10.52 14.87
C ARG A 86 7.26 -10.59 13.83
N LEU A 87 7.79 -9.46 13.39
CA LEU A 87 8.87 -9.41 12.41
C LEU A 87 10.16 -9.00 13.13
N PRO A 88 11.32 -9.54 12.71
CA PRO A 88 12.59 -9.07 13.22
C PRO A 88 12.72 -7.56 12.99
N PRO A 89 13.55 -6.85 13.77
CA PRO A 89 13.82 -5.46 13.49
C PRO A 89 14.61 -5.31 12.18
N SER A 90 14.34 -4.25 11.42
CA SER A 90 14.84 -4.07 10.04
C SER A 90 16.36 -4.02 9.89
N HIS A 91 17.09 -3.72 10.96
CA HIS A 91 18.56 -3.71 11.01
C HIS A 91 19.18 -5.12 11.03
N ILE A 92 18.40 -6.16 11.33
CA ILE A 92 18.84 -7.55 11.21
C ILE A 92 18.45 -8.04 9.82
N ARG A 93 19.42 -8.15 8.91
CA ARG A 93 19.23 -8.58 7.52
C ARG A 93 19.77 -9.97 7.23
N GLU A 94 20.50 -10.54 8.17
CA GLU A 94 21.05 -11.88 8.07
C GLU A 94 20.15 -12.83 8.84
N ILE A 95 19.68 -13.88 8.17
CA ILE A 95 19.08 -15.02 8.83
C ILE A 95 20.26 -15.87 9.28
N SER A 96 20.69 -15.71 10.53
CA SER A 96 21.64 -16.64 11.12
C SER A 96 20.99 -18.02 11.15
N GLY A 97 21.50 -18.94 10.32
CA GLY A 97 21.04 -20.32 10.21
C GLY A 97 21.35 -21.14 11.45
#